data_AF-A0A2U1XWL4-F1
#
_entry.id   AF-A0A2U1XWL4-F1
#
_cell.length_a   1.000
_cell.length_b   1.000
_cell.length_c   1.000
_cell.angle_alpha   90.00
_cell.angle_beta   90.00
_cell.angle_gamma   90.00
#
_symmetry.space_group_name_H-M   'P 1'
#
loop_
_entity.id
_entity.type
_entity.pdbx_description
1 polymer ?
#
loop_
_entity_poly.entity_id
_entity_poly.type
_entity_poly.pdbx_seq_one_letter_code
_entity_poly.pdbx_strand_id
1 'polypeptide(L)'
;MTADAADSSRSQRIRHFLENMDAAILEANCEVIGRELPNLNRDSFLRMAVRVAELRADYIRAGLKMSESRHPDAAAVADLARLRAAYEQMLAVYEAAERVIERGYAKLG
;
A
#
# COMPACT_ATOMS: atom_id res chain seq x y z
N MET A 1 -33.37 -34.61 -15.51
CA MET A 1 -32.64 -33.66 -14.64
C MET A 1 -31.83 -32.77 -15.57
N THR A 2 -32.23 -31.51 -15.70
CA THR A 2 -31.82 -30.60 -16.78
C THR A 2 -30.43 -30.03 -16.52
N ALA A 3 -29.70 -29.72 -17.60
CA ALA A 3 -28.34 -29.15 -17.56
C ALA A 3 -28.22 -27.89 -16.68
N ASP A 4 -29.30 -27.13 -16.55
CA ASP A 4 -29.43 -25.93 -15.72
C ASP A 4 -29.25 -26.20 -14.21
N ALA A 5 -29.74 -27.34 -13.71
CA ALA A 5 -29.59 -27.72 -12.31
C ALA A 5 -28.14 -28.16 -11.99
N ALA A 6 -27.47 -28.78 -12.96
CA ALA A 6 -26.06 -29.15 -12.83
C ALA A 6 -25.14 -27.92 -12.84
N ASP A 7 -25.44 -26.92 -13.68
CA ASP A 7 -24.67 -25.67 -13.75
C ASP A 7 -24.85 -24.80 -12.49
N SER A 8 -26.08 -24.72 -11.96
CA SER A 8 -26.38 -24.11 -10.66
C SER A 8 -25.61 -24.76 -9.52
N SER A 9 -25.59 -26.10 -9.45
CA SER A 9 -24.85 -26.84 -8.41
C SER A 9 -23.32 -26.62 -8.50
N ARG A 10 -22.78 -26.48 -9.71
CA ARG A 10 -21.37 -26.19 -9.94
C ARG A 10 -21.03 -24.78 -9.47
N SER A 11 -21.87 -23.80 -9.81
CA SER A 11 -21.72 -22.41 -9.39
C SER A 11 -21.76 -22.27 -7.86
N GLN A 12 -22.64 -23.02 -7.19
CA GLN A 12 -22.73 -23.01 -5.72
C GLN A 12 -21.47 -23.60 -5.06
N ARG A 13 -20.92 -24.71 -5.59
CA ARG A 13 -19.67 -25.30 -5.07
C ARG A 13 -18.47 -24.37 -5.25
N ILE A 14 -18.37 -23.70 -6.40
CA ILE A 14 -17.30 -22.72 -6.63
C ILE A 14 -17.42 -21.55 -5.64
N ARG A 15 -18.64 -21.04 -5.42
CA ARG A 15 -18.87 -19.94 -4.47
C ARG A 15 -18.47 -20.31 -3.05
N HIS A 16 -18.88 -21.49 -2.58
CA HIS A 16 -18.50 -21.98 -1.25
C HIS A 16 -16.98 -22.20 -1.12
N PHE A 17 -16.33 -22.71 -2.17
CA PHE A 17 -14.87 -22.84 -2.20
C PHE A 17 -14.18 -21.47 -2.08
N LEU A 18 -14.65 -20.46 -2.82
CA LEU A 18 -14.11 -19.10 -2.75
C LEU A 18 -14.33 -18.46 -1.37
N GLU A 19 -15.51 -18.62 -0.77
CA GLU A 19 -15.80 -18.15 0.58
C GLU A 19 -14.88 -18.80 1.63
N ASN A 20 -14.67 -20.11 1.54
CA ASN A 20 -13.74 -20.82 2.43
C ASN A 20 -12.28 -20.36 2.20
N MET A 21 -11.92 -20.04 0.96
CA MET A 21 -10.61 -19.51 0.64
C MET A 21 -10.40 -18.11 1.20
N ASP A 22 -11.40 -17.24 1.18
CA ASP A 22 -11.29 -15.89 1.74
C ASP A 22 -10.92 -15.91 3.23
N ALA A 23 -11.55 -16.81 4.00
CA ALA A 23 -11.23 -16.99 5.42
C ALA A 23 -9.79 -17.51 5.61
N ALA A 24 -9.38 -18.52 4.84
CA ALA A 24 -8.02 -19.07 4.91
C ALA A 24 -6.96 -18.04 4.48
N ILE A 25 -7.25 -17.20 3.48
CA ILE A 25 -6.38 -16.12 3.03
C ILE A 25 -6.24 -15.06 4.13
N LEU A 26 -7.32 -14.69 4.80
CA LEU A 26 -7.28 -13.75 5.92
C LEU A 26 -6.40 -14.29 7.06
N GLU A 27 -6.59 -15.55 7.45
CA GLU A 27 -5.80 -16.20 8.50
C GLU A 27 -4.31 -16.23 8.14
N ALA A 28 -3.97 -16.67 6.93
CA ALA A 28 -2.60 -16.72 6.44
C ALA A 28 -1.96 -15.33 6.40
N ASN A 29 -2.69 -14.30 5.95
CA ASN A 29 -2.17 -12.93 5.95
C ASN A 29 -1.96 -12.40 7.37
N CYS A 30 -2.88 -12.63 8.30
CA CYS A 30 -2.72 -12.26 9.70
C CYS A 30 -1.47 -12.91 10.32
N GLU A 31 -1.25 -14.20 10.06
CA GLU A 31 -0.08 -14.93 10.59
C GLU A 31 1.23 -14.36 10.02
N VAL A 32 1.32 -14.25 8.69
CA VAL A 32 2.54 -13.79 8.01
C VAL A 32 2.83 -12.33 8.35
N ILE A 33 1.85 -11.43 8.21
CA ILE A 33 2.04 -10.01 8.52
C ILE A 33 2.35 -9.80 10.01
N GLY A 34 1.63 -10.47 10.90
CA GLY A 34 1.88 -10.35 12.34
C GLY A 34 3.29 -10.81 12.74
N ARG A 35 3.82 -11.84 12.07
CA ARG A 35 5.18 -12.35 12.29
C ARG A 35 6.26 -11.45 11.69
N GLU A 36 6.10 -11.04 10.43
CA GLU A 36 7.13 -10.30 9.69
C GLU A 36 7.14 -8.79 10.03
N LEU A 37 5.98 -8.24 10.40
CA LEU A 37 5.80 -6.82 10.72
C LEU A 37 5.28 -6.63 12.18
N PRO A 38 5.98 -7.16 13.20
CA PRO A 38 5.49 -7.15 14.58
C PRO A 38 5.37 -5.72 15.17
N ASN A 39 6.05 -4.76 14.55
CA ASN A 39 6.04 -3.36 14.95
C ASN A 39 5.05 -2.50 14.16
N LEU A 40 4.23 -3.07 13.26
CA LEU A 40 3.18 -2.32 12.56
C LEU A 40 2.04 -2.03 13.53
N ASN A 41 2.07 -0.83 14.11
CA ASN A 41 1.13 -0.34 15.11
C ASN A 41 0.82 1.14 14.82
N ARG A 42 -0.04 1.75 15.66
CA ARG A 42 -0.46 3.15 15.49
C ARG A 42 0.73 4.11 15.36
N ASP A 43 1.73 3.96 16.23
CA ASP A 43 2.86 4.89 16.30
C ASP A 43 3.80 4.72 15.11
N SER A 44 4.10 3.49 14.70
CA SER A 44 4.94 3.25 13.52
C SER A 44 4.24 3.68 12.24
N PHE A 45 2.94 3.44 12.11
CA PHE A 45 2.15 3.91 10.98
C PHE A 45 2.10 5.45 10.91
N LEU A 46 1.90 6.12 12.04
CA LEU A 46 1.98 7.58 12.11
C LEU A 46 3.37 8.10 11.71
N ARG A 47 4.45 7.46 12.16
CA ARG A 47 5.82 7.81 11.72
C ARG A 47 5.99 7.67 10.21
N MET A 48 5.39 6.65 9.59
CA MET A 48 5.40 6.51 8.12
C MET A 48 4.67 7.67 7.45
N ALA A 49 3.48 8.04 7.93
CA ALA A 49 2.72 9.17 7.40
C ALA A 49 3.50 10.50 7.50
N VAL A 50 4.16 10.75 8.64
CA VAL A 50 5.04 11.92 8.83
C VAL A 50 6.18 11.89 7.82
N ARG A 51 6.83 10.74 7.62
CA ARG A 51 7.94 10.63 6.66
C ARG A 51 7.50 10.89 5.21
N VAL A 52 6.31 10.42 4.82
CA VAL A 52 5.70 10.74 3.51
C VAL A 52 5.49 12.24 3.38
N ALA A 53 4.98 12.90 4.42
CA ALA A 53 4.74 14.35 4.41
C ALA A 53 6.05 15.16 4.30
N GLU A 54 7.10 14.74 5.00
CA GLU A 54 8.43 15.38 4.91
C GLU A 54 9.03 15.24 3.50
N LEU A 55 9.02 14.04 2.92
CA LEU A 55 9.53 13.82 1.56
C LEU A 55 8.73 14.59 0.51
N ARG A 56 7.40 14.68 0.69
CA ARG A 56 6.54 15.52 -0.13
C ARG A 56 6.94 16.99 -0.03
N ALA A 57 7.19 17.49 1.19
CA ALA A 57 7.62 18.86 1.41
C ALA A 57 8.97 19.14 0.75
N ASP A 58 9.92 18.23 0.83
CA ASP A 58 11.24 18.37 0.20
C ASP A 58 11.14 18.42 -1.33
N TYR A 59 10.34 17.52 -1.93
CA TYR A 59 10.08 17.53 -3.37
C TYR A 59 9.42 18.84 -3.84
N ILE A 60 8.38 19.30 -3.13
CA ILE A 60 7.70 20.56 -3.45
C ILE A 60 8.66 21.74 -3.29
N ARG A 61 9.45 21.79 -2.21
CA ARG A 61 10.43 22.84 -1.96
C ARG A 61 11.46 22.92 -3.08
N ALA A 62 11.98 21.78 -3.53
CA ALA A 62 12.90 21.73 -4.65
C ALA A 62 12.26 22.21 -5.95
N GLY A 63 11.01 21.81 -6.22
CA GLY A 63 10.25 22.26 -7.39
C GLY A 63 10.01 23.78 -7.40
N LEU A 64 9.66 24.36 -6.24
CA LEU A 64 9.51 25.81 -6.08
C LEU A 64 10.83 26.53 -6.37
N LYS A 65 11.93 26.08 -5.77
CA LYS A 65 13.27 26.66 -6.03
C LYS A 65 13.65 26.55 -7.51
N MET A 66 13.40 25.40 -8.14
CA MET A 66 13.73 25.18 -9.55
C MET A 66 12.91 26.11 -10.47
N SER A 67 11.69 26.47 -10.08
CA SER A 67 10.82 27.38 -10.84
C SER A 67 11.32 28.84 -10.90
N GLU A 68 12.26 29.22 -10.02
CA GLU A 68 12.89 30.55 -10.03
C GLU A 68 13.85 30.72 -11.23
N SER A 69 14.29 29.62 -11.86
CA SER A 69 15.16 29.64 -13.04
C SER A 69 14.41 29.26 -14.31
N ARG A 70 14.58 30.07 -15.38
CA ARG A 70 14.02 29.76 -16.71
C ARG A 70 14.64 28.50 -17.33
N HIS A 71 15.90 28.21 -17.00
CA HIS A 71 16.65 27.07 -17.51
C HIS A 71 17.43 26.43 -16.36
N PRO A 72 16.78 25.55 -15.57
CA PRO A 72 17.47 24.82 -14.51
C PRO A 72 18.56 23.94 -15.11
N ASP A 73 19.68 23.83 -14.40
CA ASP A 73 20.77 22.96 -14.81
C ASP A 73 20.41 21.47 -14.68
N ALA A 74 21.22 20.62 -15.30
CA ALA A 74 20.99 19.17 -15.28
C ALA A 74 21.04 18.57 -13.87
N ALA A 75 21.81 19.18 -12.95
CA ALA A 75 21.93 18.69 -11.58
C ALA A 75 20.65 18.95 -10.78
N ALA A 76 20.04 20.12 -10.93
CA ALA A 76 18.77 20.48 -10.31
C ALA A 76 17.63 19.57 -10.80
N VAL A 77 17.59 19.27 -12.10
CA VAL A 77 16.60 18.33 -12.67
C VAL A 77 16.80 16.92 -12.12
N ALA A 78 18.05 16.45 -12.02
CA ALA A 78 18.37 15.13 -11.48
C ALA A 78 18.02 15.01 -9.99
N ASP A 79 18.30 16.03 -9.18
CA ASP A 79 17.94 16.03 -7.76
C ASP A 79 16.42 16.05 -7.57
N LEU A 80 15.69 16.83 -8.36
CA LEU A 80 14.23 16.84 -8.32
C LEU A 80 13.63 15.47 -8.65
N ALA A 81 14.18 14.77 -9.66
CA ALA A 81 13.76 13.41 -10.01
C ALA A 81 14.03 12.42 -8.88
N ARG A 82 15.18 12.54 -8.21
CA ARG A 82 15.53 11.72 -7.03
C ARG A 82 14.57 11.95 -5.87
N LEU A 83 14.26 13.22 -5.56
CA LEU A 83 13.30 13.58 -4.50
C LEU A 83 11.89 13.07 -4.81
N ARG A 84 11.45 13.20 -6.07
CA ARG A 84 10.18 12.65 -6.53
C ARG A 84 10.11 11.14 -6.32
N ALA A 85 11.14 10.41 -6.76
CA ALA A 85 11.20 8.96 -6.59
C ALA A 85 11.14 8.57 -5.11
N ALA A 86 11.91 9.22 -4.24
CA ALA A 86 11.87 8.94 -2.81
C ALA A 86 10.47 9.15 -2.21
N TYR A 87 9.81 10.26 -2.56
CA TYR A 87 8.45 10.56 -2.13
C TYR A 87 7.43 9.51 -2.63
N GLU A 88 7.42 9.21 -3.94
CA GLU A 88 6.47 8.27 -4.55
C GLU A 88 6.65 6.85 -4.00
N GLN A 89 7.89 6.40 -3.79
CA GLN A 89 8.15 5.08 -3.22
C GLN A 89 7.67 4.99 -1.75
N MET A 90 7.94 6.01 -0.94
CA MET A 90 7.48 6.01 0.45
C MET A 90 5.95 6.10 0.55
N LEU A 91 5.31 6.85 -0.34
CA LEU A 91 3.84 6.91 -0.43
C LEU A 91 3.25 5.54 -0.78
N ALA A 92 3.81 4.85 -1.78
CA ALA A 92 3.35 3.52 -2.17
C ALA A 92 3.47 2.50 -1.03
N VAL A 93 4.55 2.58 -0.23
CA VAL A 93 4.71 1.74 0.97
C VAL A 93 3.68 2.07 2.05
N TYR A 94 3.39 3.36 2.26
CA TYR A 94 2.34 3.80 3.17
C TYR A 94 0.96 3.26 2.76
N GLU A 95 0.58 3.39 1.49
CA GLU A 95 -0.70 2.89 0.97
C GLU A 95 -0.78 1.35 1.04
N ALA A 96 0.34 0.65 0.85
CA ALA A 96 0.40 -0.79 1.06
C ALA A 96 0.14 -1.17 2.53
N ALA A 97 0.74 -0.44 3.48
CA ALA A 97 0.52 -0.64 4.91
C ALA A 97 -0.91 -0.27 5.35
N GLU A 98 -1.49 0.79 4.78
CA GLU A 98 -2.88 1.17 5.00
C GLU A 98 -3.83 0.04 4.59
N ARG A 99 -3.62 -0.56 3.41
CA ARG A 99 -4.42 -1.70 2.97
C ARG A 99 -4.30 -2.92 3.89
N VAL A 100 -3.14 -3.16 4.48
CA VAL A 100 -2.96 -4.24 5.49
C VAL A 100 -3.85 -3.99 6.71
N ILE A 101 -3.94 -2.73 7.16
CA ILE A 101 -4.79 -2.32 8.29
C ILE A 101 -6.28 -2.41 7.92
N GLU A 102 -6.68 -1.86 6.77
CA GLU A 102 -8.08 -1.88 6.30
C GLU A 102 -8.62 -3.31 6.14
N ARG A 103 -7.75 -4.24 5.74
CA ARG A 103 -8.09 -5.66 5.60
C ARG A 103 -8.08 -6.42 6.92
N GLY A 104 -7.70 -5.79 8.03
CA GLY A 104 -7.65 -6.39 9.35
C GLY A 104 -6.48 -7.36 9.57
N TYR A 105 -5.44 -7.31 8.72
CA TYR A 105 -4.29 -8.22 8.82
C TYR A 105 -3.34 -7.85 9.96
N ALA A 106 -3.41 -6.61 10.45
CA ALA A 106 -2.67 -6.13 11.61
C ALA A 106 -3.64 -5.69 12.71
N LYS A 107 -3.34 -6.07 13.96
CA LYS A 107 -4.08 -5.59 15.13
C LYS A 107 -3.47 -4.27 15.59
N LEU A 108 -4.19 -3.17 15.41
CA LEU A 108 -3.84 -1.87 16.00
C LEU A 108 -4.24 -1.86 17.48
N GLY A 109 -3.51 -2.64 18.29
CA GLY A 109 -3.55 -2.60 19.75
C GLY A 109 -2.64 -1.52 20.32
#